data_AF-A0A3R9WLL0-F1
#
_entry.id   AF-A0A3R9WLL0-F1
#
_cell.length_a   1.000
_cell.length_b   1.000
_cell.length_c   1.000
_cell.angle_alpha   90.00
_cell.angle_beta   90.00
_cell.angle_gamma   90.00
#
_symmetry.space_group_name_H-M   'P 1'
#
loop_
_entity.id
_entity.type
_entity.pdbx_description
1 polymer ?
#
loop_
_entity_poly.entity_id
_entity_poly.type
_entity_poly.pdbx_seq_one_letter_code
_entity_poly.pdbx_strand_id
1 'polypeptide(L)'
;GNVRTVLAMLKSEWLRNPSTVRTLPFIGYDEATGAYCYPSFGFHKGKEIMTNDHGFLDIGGDGLKTSARSYPVFQGEAFDPSWFADFRAVFSLNGLAALSWWTGTLFAQQIRSAPSSWPFLELTGGAGSGKTTLLRFLWRLLGRKDEEGIKPSGNGASGIGLLRAMSAVSNMPVVLLESDREKTDAMGRTLTEQYSWDEIKPLFDHNAKLRVTGVKSGNSDTEALIFRGAVCISQNTMVDGSEAILTRIVYLHMTLDHHSPDLKPLADRLKAIPVEQLAGYLRAVLCQENAWLQRYFEAFPHYEQRFMTQSGVSHSRIVLCHAQVMAAAKATQSLFPAWTDRDLESLARHLEARALDRQQSCTAENKTAAQFWQIYHYLNEQTVTVTDSDGETHHEPTRRS
;
A
#
# COMPACT_ATOMS: atom_id res chain seq x y z
N GLY A 1 -58.91 20.64 16.17
CA GLY A 1 -58.39 19.76 17.25
C GLY A 1 -57.51 18.63 16.73
N ASN A 2 -57.94 17.87 15.71
CA ASN A 2 -57.39 16.54 15.43
C ASN A 2 -56.04 16.48 14.67
N VAL A 3 -55.76 17.45 13.77
CA VAL A 3 -54.55 17.42 12.91
C VAL A 3 -53.26 17.67 13.69
N ARG A 4 -53.28 18.54 14.70
CA ARG A 4 -52.11 18.80 15.57
C ARG A 4 -51.76 17.59 16.44
N THR A 5 -52.77 16.86 16.91
CA THR A 5 -52.58 15.66 17.75
C THR A 5 -52.01 14.50 16.94
N VAL A 6 -52.48 14.31 15.70
CA VAL A 6 -51.95 13.30 14.78
C VAL A 6 -50.51 13.63 14.36
N LEU A 7 -50.20 14.89 14.04
CA LEU A 7 -48.82 15.32 13.77
C LEU A 7 -47.90 15.15 14.97
N ALA A 8 -48.37 15.43 16.18
CA ALA A 8 -47.60 15.21 17.40
C ALA A 8 -47.36 13.72 17.67
N MET A 9 -48.37 12.86 17.43
CA MET A 9 -48.23 11.41 17.50
C MET A 9 -47.21 10.88 16.49
N LEU A 10 -47.37 11.22 15.21
CA LEU A 10 -46.45 10.81 14.13
C LEU A 10 -45.01 11.29 14.38
N LYS A 11 -44.85 12.53 14.87
CA LYS A 11 -43.53 13.09 15.23
C LYS A 11 -42.94 12.39 16.45
N SER A 12 -43.75 12.02 17.44
CA SER A 12 -43.31 11.24 18.60
C SER A 12 -42.97 9.79 18.24
N GLU A 13 -43.64 9.20 17.25
CA GLU A 13 -43.34 7.88 16.70
C GLU A 13 -42.05 7.91 15.87
N TRP A 14 -41.88 8.91 15.01
CA TRP A 14 -40.65 9.14 14.25
C TRP A 14 -39.43 9.42 15.13
N LEU A 15 -39.62 10.07 16.28
CA LEU A 15 -38.57 10.40 17.24
C LEU A 15 -38.42 9.35 18.36
N ARG A 16 -39.22 8.27 18.36
CA ARG A 16 -39.18 7.25 19.41
C ARG A 16 -37.98 6.32 19.31
N ASN A 17 -37.41 6.15 18.12
CA ASN A 17 -36.15 5.45 17.85
C ASN A 17 -35.49 6.06 16.61
N PRO A 18 -34.90 7.27 16.69
CA PRO A 18 -34.14 7.77 15.57
C PRO A 18 -32.90 6.89 15.43
N SER A 19 -32.88 6.00 14.44
CA SER A 19 -31.65 5.31 14.08
C SER A 19 -30.64 6.37 13.67
N THR A 20 -29.60 6.56 14.49
CA THR A 20 -28.56 7.53 14.19
C THR A 20 -27.72 6.98 13.05
N VAL A 21 -27.79 7.63 11.89
CA VAL A 21 -26.99 7.23 10.72
C VAL A 21 -25.62 7.92 10.80
N ARG A 22 -24.59 7.18 11.18
CA ARG A 22 -23.21 7.67 11.15
C ARG A 22 -22.68 7.69 9.71
N THR A 23 -22.02 8.78 9.35
CA THR A 23 -21.45 8.96 8.01
C THR A 23 -19.92 8.94 8.07
N LEU A 24 -19.31 7.99 7.38
CA LEU A 24 -17.86 7.85 7.24
C LEU A 24 -17.34 8.76 6.11
N PRO A 25 -16.23 9.48 6.29
CA PRO A 25 -15.60 10.26 5.23
C PRO A 25 -14.74 9.39 4.27
N PHE A 26 -14.76 8.08 4.43
CA PHE A 26 -13.98 7.09 3.67
C PHE A 26 -14.83 5.86 3.33
N ILE A 27 -14.34 5.03 2.42
CA ILE A 27 -14.85 3.66 2.18
C ILE A 27 -13.98 2.60 2.86
N GLY A 28 -14.53 1.42 3.10
CA GLY A 28 -13.82 0.28 3.68
C GLY A 28 -14.07 0.12 5.18
N TYR A 29 -13.07 -0.35 5.92
CA TYR A 29 -13.25 -0.80 7.31
C TYR A 29 -13.43 0.35 8.31
N ASP A 30 -14.44 0.22 9.15
CA ASP A 30 -14.68 1.09 10.30
C ASP A 30 -14.46 0.32 11.61
N GLU A 31 -13.45 0.74 12.36
CA GLU A 31 -13.04 0.11 13.61
C GLU A 31 -14.12 0.17 14.70
N ALA A 32 -14.90 1.24 14.76
CA ALA A 32 -15.92 1.43 15.79
C ALA A 32 -17.05 0.39 15.71
N THR A 33 -17.40 -0.05 14.50
CA THR A 33 -18.46 -1.04 14.26
C THR A 33 -17.92 -2.41 13.86
N GLY A 34 -16.65 -2.49 13.44
CA GLY A 34 -16.09 -3.68 12.81
C GLY A 34 -16.71 -3.99 11.43
N ALA A 35 -17.36 -3.01 10.80
CA ALA A 35 -18.01 -3.18 9.50
C ALA A 35 -17.18 -2.58 8.36
N TYR A 36 -17.27 -3.16 7.18
CA TYR A 36 -16.80 -2.58 5.93
C TYR A 36 -17.96 -1.85 5.27
N CYS A 37 -17.79 -0.57 4.95
CA CYS A 37 -18.81 0.25 4.31
C CYS A 37 -18.37 0.73 2.93
N TYR A 38 -19.12 0.33 1.91
CA TYR A 38 -18.99 0.78 0.52
C TYR A 38 -20.27 1.53 0.09
N PRO A 39 -20.30 2.21 -1.06
CA PRO A 39 -21.42 3.09 -1.43
C PRO A 39 -22.80 2.41 -1.50
N SER A 40 -22.88 1.15 -1.93
CA SER A 40 -24.15 0.42 -2.12
C SER A 40 -24.25 -0.89 -1.33
N PHE A 41 -23.18 -1.30 -0.64
CA PHE A 41 -23.10 -2.54 0.11
C PHE A 41 -22.00 -2.45 1.17
N GLY A 42 -21.88 -3.48 2.00
CA GLY A 42 -20.87 -3.58 3.02
C GLY A 42 -20.75 -4.99 3.57
N PHE A 43 -19.90 -5.16 4.57
CA PHE A 43 -19.72 -6.43 5.25
C PHE A 43 -19.66 -6.22 6.75
N HIS A 44 -20.22 -7.15 7.51
CA HIS A 44 -20.10 -7.15 8.97
C HIS A 44 -20.10 -8.60 9.46
N LYS A 45 -19.07 -8.96 10.23
CA LYS A 45 -18.91 -10.32 10.79
C LYS A 45 -19.00 -11.41 9.72
N GLY A 46 -18.31 -11.21 8.60
CA GLY A 46 -18.27 -12.18 7.50
C GLY A 46 -19.56 -12.30 6.68
N LYS A 47 -20.48 -11.34 6.78
CA LYS A 47 -21.72 -11.33 5.97
C LYS A 47 -21.82 -10.06 5.15
N GLU A 48 -22.18 -10.22 3.88
CA GLU A 48 -22.53 -9.11 2.99
C GLU A 48 -23.86 -8.48 3.43
N ILE A 49 -23.92 -7.16 3.44
CA ILE A 49 -25.10 -6.36 3.81
C ILE A 49 -25.33 -5.33 2.71
N MET A 50 -26.55 -5.24 2.21
CA MET A 50 -26.95 -4.24 1.23
C MET A 50 -27.42 -2.95 1.91
N THR A 51 -27.24 -1.81 1.26
CA THR A 51 -27.90 -0.59 1.72
C THR A 51 -29.41 -0.73 1.61
N ASN A 52 -30.14 -0.29 2.63
CA ASN A 52 -31.61 -0.25 2.62
C ASN A 52 -32.16 0.84 1.67
N ASP A 53 -33.48 0.97 1.61
CA ASP A 53 -34.19 1.98 0.80
C ASP A 53 -33.82 3.44 1.16
N HIS A 54 -33.20 3.65 2.32
CA HIS A 54 -32.72 4.96 2.78
C HIS A 54 -31.22 5.20 2.48
N GLY A 55 -30.54 4.25 1.83
CA GLY A 55 -29.16 4.39 1.36
C GLY A 55 -28.09 4.24 2.44
N PHE A 56 -28.35 3.45 3.49
CA PHE A 56 -27.36 3.12 4.53
C PHE A 56 -27.42 1.63 4.91
N LEU A 57 -26.35 1.13 5.51
CA LEU A 57 -26.25 -0.22 6.07
C LEU A 57 -26.86 -0.25 7.47
N ASP A 58 -27.68 -1.24 7.77
CA ASP A 58 -28.16 -1.51 9.13
C ASP A 58 -27.19 -2.45 9.84
N ILE A 59 -26.47 -1.92 10.83
CA ILE A 59 -25.49 -2.63 11.63
C ILE A 59 -26.04 -2.77 13.06
N GLY A 60 -26.92 -3.76 13.25
CA GLY A 60 -27.46 -4.06 14.58
C GLY A 60 -28.37 -2.96 15.15
N GLY A 61 -29.08 -2.23 14.29
CA GLY A 61 -29.97 -1.13 14.65
C GLY A 61 -29.36 0.26 14.40
N ASP A 62 -28.04 0.36 14.27
CA ASP A 62 -27.35 1.60 13.94
C ASP A 62 -27.14 1.73 12.43
N GLY A 63 -27.36 2.94 11.90
CA GLY A 63 -27.15 3.20 10.48
C GLY A 63 -25.70 3.56 10.18
N LEU A 64 -25.12 2.98 9.13
CA LEU A 64 -23.77 3.30 8.66
C LEU A 64 -23.78 3.60 7.16
N LYS A 65 -23.22 4.74 6.76
CA LYS A 65 -23.01 5.08 5.34
C LYS A 65 -21.68 5.78 5.13
N THR A 66 -21.26 5.87 3.88
CA THR A 66 -20.07 6.63 3.47
C THR A 66 -20.45 7.87 2.65
N SER A 67 -19.73 8.98 2.85
CA SER A 67 -19.81 10.18 2.00
C SER A 67 -18.77 10.18 0.87
N ALA A 68 -17.84 9.21 0.84
CA ALA A 68 -16.79 9.07 -0.16
C ALA A 68 -17.31 8.51 -1.50
N ARG A 69 -18.34 9.14 -2.07
CA ARG A 69 -19.03 8.70 -3.30
C ARG A 69 -18.14 8.73 -4.55
N SER A 70 -17.03 9.47 -4.52
CA SER A 70 -16.04 9.50 -5.60
C SER A 70 -15.23 8.19 -5.72
N TYR A 71 -15.43 7.24 -4.81
CA TYR A 71 -14.79 5.93 -4.82
C TYR A 71 -15.83 4.84 -5.12
N PRO A 72 -16.29 4.69 -6.39
CA PRO A 72 -17.21 3.62 -6.75
C PRO A 72 -16.56 2.26 -6.50
N VAL A 73 -17.31 1.34 -5.93
CA VAL A 73 -16.91 -0.05 -5.74
C VAL A 73 -18.04 -0.91 -6.29
N PHE A 74 -17.72 -1.74 -7.27
CA PHE A 74 -18.67 -2.65 -7.88
C PHE A 74 -18.90 -3.84 -6.96
N GLN A 75 -20.17 -4.12 -6.68
CA GLN A 75 -20.58 -5.40 -6.12
C GLN A 75 -20.48 -6.44 -7.24
N GLY A 76 -19.46 -7.27 -7.21
CA GLY A 76 -19.22 -8.27 -8.25
C GLY A 76 -20.18 -9.46 -8.22
N GLU A 77 -20.09 -10.27 -9.25
CA GLU A 77 -20.72 -11.60 -9.35
C GLU A 77 -20.17 -12.57 -8.29
N ALA A 78 -20.64 -13.82 -8.30
CA ALA A 78 -20.06 -14.86 -7.45
C ALA A 78 -18.55 -15.01 -7.70
N PHE A 79 -17.77 -15.26 -6.66
CA PHE A 79 -16.33 -15.43 -6.81
C PHE A 79 -16.01 -16.67 -7.66
N ASP A 80 -15.28 -16.46 -8.75
CA ASP A 80 -14.70 -17.51 -9.57
C ASP A 80 -13.16 -17.47 -9.48
N PRO A 81 -12.50 -18.51 -8.93
CA PRO A 81 -11.04 -18.58 -8.86
C PRO A 81 -10.38 -19.08 -10.16
N SER A 82 -11.12 -19.33 -11.24
CA SER A 82 -10.61 -19.93 -12.49
C SER A 82 -9.44 -19.16 -13.13
N TRP A 83 -9.39 -17.84 -12.94
CA TRP A 83 -8.32 -16.97 -13.44
C TRP A 83 -6.97 -17.20 -12.74
N PHE A 84 -6.94 -17.86 -11.58
CA PHE A 84 -5.74 -17.93 -10.73
C PHE A 84 -4.57 -18.63 -11.42
N ALA A 85 -4.81 -19.70 -12.17
CA ALA A 85 -3.77 -20.42 -12.89
C ALA A 85 -3.10 -19.52 -13.96
N ASP A 86 -3.90 -18.77 -14.72
CA ASP A 86 -3.42 -17.80 -15.70
C ASP A 86 -2.65 -16.66 -15.02
N PHE A 87 -3.18 -16.14 -13.90
CA PHE A 87 -2.54 -15.07 -13.12
C PHE A 87 -1.16 -15.49 -12.63
N ARG A 88 -1.05 -16.70 -12.07
CA ARG A 88 0.24 -17.24 -11.63
C ARG A 88 1.20 -17.46 -12.79
N ALA A 89 0.72 -17.97 -13.92
CA ALA A 89 1.57 -18.16 -15.10
C ALA A 89 2.14 -16.84 -15.64
N VAL A 90 1.33 -15.78 -15.66
CA VAL A 90 1.70 -14.47 -16.21
C VAL A 90 2.56 -13.64 -15.26
N PHE A 91 2.20 -13.60 -13.97
CA PHE A 91 2.85 -12.71 -12.99
C PHE A 91 3.83 -13.42 -12.05
N SER A 92 3.87 -14.76 -12.07
CA SER A 92 4.79 -15.59 -11.29
C SER A 92 4.79 -15.23 -9.79
N LEU A 93 5.92 -15.39 -9.11
CA LEU A 93 6.06 -15.18 -7.67
C LEU A 93 5.85 -13.71 -7.25
N ASN A 94 6.20 -12.75 -8.11
CA ASN A 94 5.87 -11.34 -7.86
C ASN A 94 4.35 -11.11 -7.87
N GLY A 95 3.63 -11.76 -8.79
CA GLY A 95 2.17 -11.74 -8.80
C GLY A 95 1.57 -12.32 -7.52
N LEU A 96 2.08 -13.46 -7.06
CA LEU A 96 1.62 -14.07 -5.81
C LEU A 96 1.95 -13.20 -4.58
N ALA A 97 3.15 -12.63 -4.50
CA ALA A 97 3.52 -11.70 -3.44
C ALA A 97 2.61 -10.46 -3.44
N ALA A 98 2.40 -9.86 -4.62
CA ALA A 98 1.54 -8.69 -4.78
C ALA A 98 0.09 -9.01 -4.42
N LEU A 99 -0.47 -10.13 -4.89
CA LEU A 99 -1.81 -10.60 -4.51
C LEU A 99 -1.93 -10.78 -3.01
N SER A 100 -0.96 -11.45 -2.38
CA SER A 100 -0.92 -11.67 -0.92
C SER A 100 -0.93 -10.37 -0.13
N TRP A 101 -0.07 -9.42 -0.53
CA TRP A 101 -0.04 -8.10 0.09
C TRP A 101 -1.37 -7.37 -0.13
N TRP A 102 -1.90 -7.42 -1.35
CA TRP A 102 -3.15 -6.76 -1.74
C TRP A 102 -4.33 -7.26 -0.91
N THR A 103 -4.46 -8.57 -0.72
CA THR A 103 -5.48 -9.18 0.15
C THR A 103 -5.26 -8.79 1.60
N GLY A 104 -4.02 -8.81 2.09
CA GLY A 104 -3.70 -8.39 3.45
C GLY A 104 -4.06 -6.93 3.75
N THR A 105 -4.06 -6.05 2.74
CA THR A 105 -4.51 -4.65 2.92
C THR A 105 -5.95 -4.55 3.38
N LEU A 106 -6.81 -5.52 3.04
CA LEU A 106 -8.21 -5.57 3.47
C LEU A 106 -8.35 -5.77 4.98
N PHE A 107 -7.25 -6.07 5.69
CA PHE A 107 -7.21 -6.29 7.13
C PHE A 107 -6.14 -5.46 7.83
N ALA A 108 -5.60 -4.42 7.16
CA ALA A 108 -4.45 -3.66 7.67
C ALA A 108 -4.72 -3.00 9.04
N GLN A 109 -5.92 -2.49 9.30
CA GLN A 109 -6.31 -1.93 10.59
C GLN A 109 -6.32 -2.99 11.69
N GLN A 110 -6.92 -4.15 11.44
CA GLN A 110 -6.94 -5.27 12.38
C GLN A 110 -5.53 -5.78 12.66
N ILE A 111 -4.70 -5.97 11.63
CA ILE A 111 -3.30 -6.38 11.79
C ILE A 111 -2.53 -5.35 12.62
N ARG A 112 -2.72 -4.06 12.37
CA ARG A 112 -2.02 -2.98 13.08
C ARG A 112 -2.48 -2.73 14.52
N SER A 113 -3.63 -3.27 14.93
CA SER A 113 -4.21 -3.03 16.26
C SER A 113 -3.38 -3.58 17.44
N ALA A 114 -2.43 -4.48 17.21
CA ALA A 114 -1.61 -5.12 18.26
C ALA A 114 -0.10 -4.81 18.13
N PRO A 115 0.33 -3.65 18.66
CA PRO A 115 1.38 -2.74 18.13
C PRO A 115 2.03 -3.03 16.76
N SER A 116 1.35 -3.75 15.86
CA SER A 116 1.95 -4.25 14.64
C SER A 116 1.80 -3.24 13.51
N SER A 117 2.54 -3.46 12.43
CA SER A 117 2.60 -2.58 11.26
C SER A 117 1.95 -3.23 10.05
N TRP A 118 1.94 -2.56 8.89
CA TRP A 118 1.73 -3.24 7.61
C TRP A 118 2.70 -2.67 6.57
N PRO A 119 3.44 -3.53 5.83
CA PRO A 119 4.52 -3.10 4.97
C PRO A 119 4.03 -2.25 3.80
N PHE A 120 4.92 -1.38 3.33
CA PHE A 120 4.77 -0.80 2.01
C PHE A 120 5.12 -1.87 0.97
N LEU A 121 4.38 -1.90 -0.14
CA LEU A 121 4.75 -2.69 -1.30
C LEU A 121 5.44 -1.79 -2.31
N GLU A 122 6.50 -2.25 -2.93
CA GLU A 122 7.16 -1.54 -4.02
C GLU A 122 7.23 -2.44 -5.26
N LEU A 123 6.58 -2.01 -6.33
CA LEU A 123 6.59 -2.65 -7.64
C LEU A 123 7.48 -1.82 -8.58
N THR A 124 8.59 -2.40 -9.03
CA THR A 124 9.49 -1.75 -10.00
C THR A 124 9.65 -2.57 -11.27
N GLY A 125 10.28 -1.99 -12.29
CA GLY A 125 10.52 -2.66 -13.57
C GLY A 125 10.43 -1.69 -14.74
N GLY A 126 11.06 -2.00 -15.86
CA GLY A 126 10.99 -1.16 -17.06
C GLY A 126 9.58 -1.02 -17.64
N ALA A 127 9.40 -0.11 -18.59
CA ALA A 127 8.16 -0.03 -19.37
C ALA A 127 7.85 -1.39 -20.03
N GLY A 128 6.59 -1.82 -19.99
CA GLY A 128 6.18 -3.11 -20.54
C GLY A 128 6.39 -4.33 -19.65
N SER A 129 7.00 -4.20 -18.46
CA SER A 129 7.20 -5.29 -17.48
C SER A 129 5.92 -5.84 -16.83
N GLY A 130 4.76 -5.29 -17.17
CA GLY A 130 3.46 -5.78 -16.68
C GLY A 130 2.92 -5.12 -15.40
N LYS A 131 3.63 -4.18 -14.77
CA LYS A 131 3.19 -3.46 -13.54
C LYS A 131 1.76 -2.93 -13.62
N THR A 132 1.47 -2.09 -14.62
CA THR A 132 0.14 -1.52 -14.85
C THR A 132 -0.92 -2.60 -15.09
N THR A 133 -0.55 -3.70 -15.77
CA THR A 133 -1.49 -4.80 -16.01
C THR A 133 -1.83 -5.53 -14.71
N LEU A 134 -0.83 -5.79 -13.87
CA LEU A 134 -1.00 -6.37 -12.54
C LEU A 134 -1.86 -5.48 -11.65
N LEU A 135 -1.52 -4.19 -11.52
CA LEU A 135 -2.26 -3.24 -10.67
C LEU A 135 -3.74 -3.12 -11.09
N ARG A 136 -4.02 -2.96 -12.38
CA ARG A 136 -5.41 -2.90 -12.89
C ARG A 136 -6.16 -4.21 -12.67
N PHE A 137 -5.47 -5.36 -12.71
CA PHE A 137 -6.09 -6.63 -12.35
C PHE A 137 -6.45 -6.67 -10.85
N LEU A 138 -5.50 -6.32 -9.98
CA LEU A 138 -5.71 -6.30 -8.53
C LEU A 138 -6.79 -5.28 -8.09
N TRP A 139 -6.88 -4.12 -8.76
CA TRP A 139 -7.96 -3.16 -8.52
C TRP A 139 -9.35 -3.71 -8.88
N ARG A 140 -9.46 -4.45 -9.99
CA ARG A 140 -10.72 -5.09 -10.39
C ARG A 140 -11.17 -6.16 -9.39
N LEU A 141 -10.25 -6.87 -8.75
CA LEU A 141 -10.58 -7.79 -7.65
C LEU A 141 -11.28 -7.09 -6.48
N LEU A 142 -10.96 -5.81 -6.24
CA LEU A 142 -11.60 -4.98 -5.21
C LEU A 142 -12.77 -4.16 -5.75
N GLY A 143 -13.30 -4.50 -6.92
CA GLY A 143 -14.43 -3.80 -7.52
C GLY A 143 -14.10 -2.39 -8.03
N ARG A 144 -12.82 -2.06 -8.24
CA ARG A 144 -12.44 -0.76 -8.83
C ARG A 144 -12.09 -0.93 -10.31
N LYS A 145 -12.93 -0.36 -11.16
CA LYS A 145 -12.75 -0.34 -12.62
C LYS A 145 -11.83 0.83 -13.01
N ASP A 146 -10.97 0.60 -14.00
CA ASP A 146 -10.11 1.62 -14.62
C ASP A 146 -9.19 2.39 -13.63
N GLU A 147 -8.91 1.78 -12.48
CA GLU A 147 -8.03 2.32 -11.45
C GLU A 147 -6.61 1.75 -11.59
N GLU A 148 -5.62 2.58 -11.32
CA GLU A 148 -4.21 2.17 -11.30
C GLU A 148 -3.51 2.76 -10.08
N GLY A 149 -3.64 4.07 -9.88
CA GLY A 149 -3.07 4.80 -8.76
C GLY A 149 -3.01 6.30 -9.03
N ILE A 150 -2.39 7.02 -8.11
CA ILE A 150 -2.27 8.48 -8.15
C ILE A 150 -0.80 8.88 -8.23
N LYS A 151 -0.49 9.93 -8.99
CA LYS A 151 0.84 10.52 -8.94
C LYS A 151 0.99 11.35 -7.66
N PRO A 152 2.02 11.09 -6.82
CA PRO A 152 2.23 11.87 -5.58
C PRO A 152 2.77 13.28 -5.87
N SER A 153 3.40 13.48 -7.02
CA SER A 153 3.96 14.76 -7.50
C SER A 153 3.55 14.98 -8.97
N GLY A 154 3.33 16.24 -9.40
CA GLY A 154 3.08 16.56 -10.81
C GLY A 154 2.05 17.67 -11.07
N ASN A 155 1.90 18.05 -12.35
CA ASN A 155 0.90 19.03 -12.79
C ASN A 155 -0.50 18.41 -12.76
N GLY A 156 -1.17 18.47 -11.60
CA GLY A 156 -2.55 18.00 -11.41
C GLY A 156 -2.84 17.42 -10.03
N ALA A 157 -1.83 16.89 -9.34
CA ALA A 157 -1.94 16.42 -7.97
C ALA A 157 -1.39 17.50 -7.02
N SER A 158 -2.26 18.35 -6.48
CA SER A 158 -1.88 19.17 -5.32
C SER A 158 -1.66 18.26 -4.11
N GLY A 159 -0.78 18.62 -3.18
CA GLY A 159 -0.61 17.87 -1.92
C GLY A 159 -1.94 17.66 -1.15
N ILE A 160 -2.90 18.58 -1.33
CA ILE A 160 -4.27 18.43 -0.81
C ILE A 160 -5.03 17.29 -1.52
N GLY A 161 -4.88 17.15 -2.83
CA GLY A 161 -5.46 16.05 -3.61
C GLY A 161 -4.91 14.70 -3.16
N LEU A 162 -3.59 14.60 -2.96
CA LEU A 162 -2.94 13.39 -2.43
C LEU A 162 -3.47 13.05 -1.02
N LEU A 163 -3.52 14.03 -0.10
CA LEU A 163 -4.06 13.84 1.24
C LEU A 163 -5.52 13.34 1.25
N ARG A 164 -6.37 13.87 0.35
CA ARG A 164 -7.75 13.39 0.20
C ARG A 164 -7.78 11.94 -0.27
N ALA A 165 -6.95 11.58 -1.24
CA ALA A 165 -6.91 10.22 -1.73
C ALA A 165 -6.43 9.21 -0.67
N MET A 166 -5.41 9.58 0.10
CA MET A 166 -4.86 8.75 1.19
C MET A 166 -5.83 8.59 2.38
N SER A 167 -6.74 9.56 2.59
CA SER A 167 -7.72 9.53 3.68
C SER A 167 -9.09 8.98 3.29
N ALA A 168 -9.38 8.86 1.99
CA ALA A 168 -10.68 8.42 1.49
C ALA A 168 -10.93 6.91 1.60
N VAL A 169 -9.93 6.14 2.04
CA VAL A 169 -10.03 4.68 2.15
C VAL A 169 -9.49 4.16 3.48
N SER A 170 -10.07 3.05 3.92
CA SER A 170 -9.64 2.26 5.08
C SER A 170 -9.59 0.79 4.70
N ASN A 171 -8.55 0.06 5.12
CA ASN A 171 -8.32 -1.33 4.69
C ASN A 171 -8.38 -1.50 3.17
N MET A 172 -7.69 -0.62 2.46
CA MET A 172 -7.57 -0.68 1.00
C MET A 172 -6.19 -0.15 0.59
N PRO A 173 -5.71 -0.56 -0.59
CA PRO A 173 -4.46 -0.06 -1.11
C PRO A 173 -4.58 1.41 -1.52
N VAL A 174 -3.48 2.14 -1.39
CA VAL A 174 -3.25 3.47 -1.93
C VAL A 174 -2.01 3.38 -2.80
N VAL A 175 -2.21 3.41 -4.12
CA VAL A 175 -1.12 3.22 -5.09
C VAL A 175 -0.55 4.56 -5.50
N LEU A 176 0.75 4.77 -5.28
CA LEU A 176 1.49 5.94 -5.68
C LEU A 176 2.33 5.61 -6.92
N LEU A 177 2.01 6.26 -8.04
CA LEU A 177 2.62 6.03 -9.35
C LEU A 177 3.67 7.10 -9.63
N GLU A 178 4.91 6.71 -9.95
CA GLU A 178 5.99 7.57 -10.45
C GLU A 178 6.28 8.83 -9.59
N SER A 179 7.50 8.98 -9.07
CA SER A 179 7.83 10.09 -8.16
C SER A 179 8.33 11.34 -8.88
N ASP A 180 8.60 11.26 -10.18
CA ASP A 180 9.26 12.29 -10.96
C ASP A 180 8.28 13.38 -11.42
N ARG A 181 8.65 14.62 -11.13
CA ARG A 181 8.02 15.82 -11.67
C ARG A 181 9.04 16.62 -12.45
N GLU A 182 8.78 16.83 -13.73
CA GLU A 182 9.48 17.83 -14.52
C GLU A 182 8.96 19.25 -14.20
N LYS A 183 9.88 20.16 -13.91
CA LYS A 183 9.62 21.57 -13.64
C LYS A 183 10.61 22.41 -14.42
N THR A 184 10.13 23.33 -15.24
CA THR A 184 11.00 24.28 -15.91
C THR A 184 11.37 25.41 -14.93
N ASP A 185 12.66 25.62 -14.68
CA ASP A 185 13.14 26.73 -13.87
C ASP A 185 12.97 28.07 -14.61
N ALA A 186 13.21 29.19 -13.91
CA ALA A 186 13.10 30.53 -14.48
C ALA A 186 14.09 30.79 -15.65
N MET A 187 15.06 29.90 -15.84
CA MET A 187 16.07 29.94 -16.91
C MET A 187 15.74 28.97 -18.07
N GLY A 188 14.57 28.33 -18.05
CA GLY A 188 14.13 27.42 -19.11
C GLY A 188 14.68 25.99 -19.00
N ARG A 189 15.34 25.61 -17.89
CA ARG A 189 15.88 24.26 -17.68
C ARG A 189 14.84 23.35 -17.03
N THR A 190 14.67 22.14 -17.57
CA THR A 190 13.85 21.11 -16.95
C THR A 190 14.59 20.48 -15.76
N LEU A 191 14.07 20.70 -14.56
CA LEU A 191 14.47 20.07 -13.31
C LEU A 191 13.50 18.95 -12.99
N THR A 192 14.01 17.76 -12.69
CA THR A 192 13.20 16.64 -12.21
C THR A 192 13.23 16.61 -10.69
N GLU A 193 12.14 16.99 -10.03
CA GLU A 193 11.96 16.88 -8.58
C GLU A 193 11.31 15.51 -8.27
N GLN A 194 11.92 14.72 -7.39
CA GLN A 194 11.35 13.45 -6.93
C GLN A 194 10.55 13.64 -5.63
N TYR A 195 9.42 12.93 -5.52
CA TYR A 195 8.68 12.81 -4.26
C TYR A 195 9.55 12.20 -3.15
N SER A 196 9.56 12.81 -1.96
CA SER A 196 10.32 12.29 -0.83
C SER A 196 9.57 11.14 -0.16
N TRP A 197 10.02 9.91 -0.44
CA TRP A 197 9.45 8.70 0.16
C TRP A 197 9.58 8.64 1.69
N ASP A 198 10.48 9.44 2.27
CA ASP A 198 10.63 9.54 3.71
C ASP A 198 9.38 10.13 4.41
N GLU A 199 8.56 10.90 3.69
CA GLU A 199 7.32 11.49 4.22
C GLU A 199 6.26 10.45 4.61
N ILE A 200 6.26 9.29 3.94
CA ILE A 200 5.23 8.26 4.17
C ILE A 200 5.61 7.27 5.28
N LYS A 201 6.82 7.32 5.84
CA LYS A 201 7.26 6.38 6.91
C LYS A 201 6.24 6.20 8.05
N PRO A 202 5.59 7.27 8.58
CA PRO A 202 4.63 7.10 9.66
C PRO A 202 3.43 6.23 9.28
N LEU A 203 3.07 6.17 7.99
CA LEU A 203 1.91 5.45 7.45
C LEU A 203 2.04 3.93 7.51
N PHE A 204 3.21 3.44 7.90
CA PHE A 204 3.49 2.06 8.20
C PHE A 204 2.76 1.59 9.47
N ASP A 205 2.62 2.49 10.43
CA ASP A 205 2.14 2.24 11.79
C ASP A 205 0.63 2.48 11.93
N HIS A 206 0.04 1.96 13.01
CA HIS A 206 -1.36 2.19 13.36
C HIS A 206 -1.63 3.68 13.68
N ASN A 207 -2.81 4.19 13.31
CA ASN A 207 -3.25 5.56 13.60
C ASN A 207 -2.29 6.68 13.15
N ALA A 208 -1.52 6.43 12.09
CA ALA A 208 -0.66 7.42 11.48
C ALA A 208 -1.44 8.66 11.03
N LYS A 209 -0.95 9.84 11.42
CA LYS A 209 -1.60 11.12 11.12
C LYS A 209 -1.11 11.63 9.75
N LEU A 210 -2.02 11.81 8.81
CA LEU A 210 -1.77 12.47 7.52
C LEU A 210 -1.64 13.99 7.69
N ARG A 211 -2.47 14.57 8.55
CA ARG A 211 -2.49 16.00 8.84
C ARG A 211 -3.12 16.26 10.20
N VAL A 212 -2.61 17.24 10.92
CA VAL A 212 -3.21 17.77 12.15
C VAL A 212 -3.65 19.21 11.90
N THR A 213 -4.89 19.53 12.25
CA THR A 213 -5.44 20.88 12.11
C THR A 213 -5.96 21.35 13.47
N GLY A 214 -5.67 22.60 13.84
CA GLY A 214 -6.23 23.21 15.05
C GLY A 214 -7.73 23.42 14.89
N VAL A 215 -8.51 23.01 15.89
CA VAL A 215 -9.93 23.33 15.95
C VAL A 215 -10.06 24.77 16.44
N LYS A 216 -10.95 25.56 15.83
CA LYS A 216 -11.31 26.88 16.37
C LYS A 216 -12.22 26.70 17.59
N SER A 217 -11.68 26.15 18.67
CA SER A 217 -12.25 26.23 20.02
C SER A 217 -11.38 27.19 20.85
N GLY A 218 -11.90 27.74 21.95
CA GLY A 218 -11.09 28.55 22.88
C GLY A 218 -10.00 27.76 23.61
N ASN A 219 -9.81 26.48 23.25
CA ASN A 219 -8.89 25.52 23.85
C ASN A 219 -7.88 25.03 22.78
N SER A 220 -6.84 24.31 23.21
CA SER A 220 -5.82 23.74 22.32
C SER A 220 -6.25 22.43 21.63
N ASP A 221 -7.52 22.31 21.23
CA ASP A 221 -8.04 21.09 20.61
C ASP A 221 -7.53 20.95 19.16
N THR A 222 -7.16 19.72 18.77
CA THR A 222 -6.69 19.43 17.40
C THR A 222 -7.45 18.25 16.81
N GLU A 223 -7.75 18.33 15.51
CA GLU A 223 -8.35 17.25 14.73
C GLU A 223 -7.29 16.67 13.80
N ALA A 224 -7.13 15.35 13.82
CA ALA A 224 -6.15 14.65 12.99
C ALA A 224 -6.86 13.83 11.90
N LEU A 225 -6.43 14.03 10.66
CA LEU A 225 -6.77 13.17 9.55
C LEU A 225 -5.89 11.92 9.64
N ILE A 226 -6.51 10.76 9.83
CA ILE A 226 -5.81 9.49 10.04
C ILE A 226 -5.72 8.69 8.74
N PHE A 227 -4.55 8.11 8.47
CA PHE A 227 -4.35 7.15 7.39
C PHE A 227 -4.84 5.76 7.81
N ARG A 228 -5.66 5.14 6.98
CA ARG A 228 -6.24 3.82 7.26
C ARG A 228 -5.98 2.75 6.19
N GLY A 229 -5.35 3.14 5.08
CA GLY A 229 -5.01 2.25 3.97
C GLY A 229 -3.64 1.58 4.11
N ALA A 230 -3.13 1.08 2.98
CA ALA A 230 -1.78 0.55 2.84
C ALA A 230 -1.12 1.10 1.58
N VAL A 231 0.14 1.55 1.66
CA VAL A 231 0.80 2.21 0.52
C VAL A 231 1.46 1.19 -0.39
N CYS A 232 1.13 1.25 -1.68
CA CYS A 232 1.85 0.57 -2.75
C CYS A 232 2.56 1.63 -3.61
N ILE A 233 3.85 1.47 -3.83
CA ILE A 233 4.66 2.33 -4.68
C ILE A 233 4.87 1.59 -6.01
N SER A 234 4.59 2.24 -7.13
CA SER A 234 4.85 1.66 -8.45
C SER A 234 5.64 2.64 -9.30
N GLN A 235 6.87 2.28 -9.64
CA GLN A 235 7.80 3.14 -10.40
C GLN A 235 8.64 2.32 -11.36
N ASN A 236 9.44 2.97 -12.20
CA ASN A 236 10.40 2.24 -13.03
C ASN A 236 11.68 1.87 -12.28
N THR A 237 12.17 2.74 -11.41
CA THR A 237 13.38 2.56 -10.59
C THR A 237 13.05 2.25 -9.14
N MET A 238 14.02 1.75 -8.40
CA MET A 238 13.88 1.53 -6.95
C MET A 238 13.67 2.85 -6.21
N VAL A 239 12.91 2.78 -5.12
CA VAL A 239 12.78 3.83 -4.12
C VAL A 239 14.17 4.17 -3.59
N ASP A 240 14.52 5.44 -3.69
CA ASP A 240 15.66 6.05 -3.02
C ASP A 240 15.15 6.86 -1.82
N GLY A 241 15.89 6.84 -0.72
CA GLY A 241 15.51 7.43 0.55
C GLY A 241 16.09 6.66 1.72
N SER A 242 16.03 7.21 2.93
CA SER A 242 16.78 6.65 4.07
C SER A 242 16.50 5.18 4.39
N GLU A 243 17.43 4.53 5.08
CA GLU A 243 17.24 3.21 5.71
C GLU A 243 15.87 3.05 6.41
N ALA A 244 15.36 4.11 7.05
CA ALA A 244 14.07 4.07 7.71
C ALA A 244 12.89 3.84 6.75
N ILE A 245 12.89 4.38 5.53
CA ILE A 245 11.86 4.06 4.54
C ILE A 245 12.15 2.71 3.88
N LEU A 246 13.42 2.44 3.53
CA LEU A 246 13.80 1.21 2.84
C LEU A 246 13.42 -0.05 3.63
N THR A 247 13.65 -0.05 4.94
CA THR A 247 13.39 -1.19 5.84
C THR A 247 11.89 -1.49 6.05
N ARG A 248 10.99 -0.62 5.58
CA ARG A 248 9.52 -0.78 5.67
C ARG A 248 8.89 -1.33 4.38
N ILE A 249 9.69 -1.57 3.36
CA ILE A 249 9.24 -1.93 2.02
C ILE A 249 9.51 -3.40 1.72
N VAL A 250 8.48 -4.11 1.24
CA VAL A 250 8.65 -5.36 0.50
C VAL A 250 8.77 -5.04 -0.98
N TYR A 251 9.91 -5.38 -1.56
CA TYR A 251 10.30 -5.00 -2.90
C TYR A 251 10.08 -6.12 -3.90
N LEU A 252 9.43 -5.80 -5.02
CA LEU A 252 9.16 -6.72 -6.12
C LEU A 252 9.63 -6.10 -7.44
N HIS A 253 10.71 -6.63 -8.01
CA HIS A 253 11.20 -6.22 -9.34
C HIS A 253 10.55 -7.04 -10.45
N MET A 254 9.77 -6.41 -11.30
CA MET A 254 9.14 -7.02 -12.47
C MET A 254 10.12 -6.97 -13.65
N THR A 255 10.47 -8.14 -14.19
CA THR A 255 11.35 -8.26 -15.35
C THR A 255 10.58 -8.70 -16.59
N LEU A 256 11.25 -8.65 -17.74
CA LEU A 256 10.74 -9.19 -19.01
C LEU A 256 11.21 -10.63 -19.24
N ASP A 257 12.06 -11.19 -18.37
CA ASP A 257 12.79 -12.43 -18.63
C ASP A 257 11.88 -13.65 -18.74
N HIS A 258 10.74 -13.63 -18.03
CA HIS A 258 9.75 -14.70 -18.07
C HIS A 258 8.71 -14.52 -19.18
N HIS A 259 8.80 -13.45 -19.98
CA HIS A 259 7.86 -13.24 -21.08
C HIS A 259 8.11 -14.25 -22.21
N SER A 260 7.04 -14.89 -22.66
CA SER A 260 7.06 -15.79 -23.80
C SER A 260 5.82 -15.61 -24.68
N PRO A 261 5.87 -16.01 -25.96
CA PRO A 261 4.68 -16.04 -26.82
C PRO A 261 3.53 -16.85 -26.22
N ASP A 262 3.81 -17.92 -25.48
CA ASP A 262 2.80 -18.79 -24.88
C ASP A 262 2.03 -18.13 -23.72
N LEU A 263 2.65 -17.16 -23.04
CA LEU A 263 1.99 -16.40 -21.96
C LEU A 263 1.09 -15.28 -22.49
N LYS A 264 1.29 -14.84 -23.73
CA LYS A 264 0.55 -13.70 -24.31
C LYS A 264 -0.97 -13.93 -24.34
N PRO A 265 -1.50 -15.10 -24.78
CA PRO A 265 -2.93 -15.38 -24.71
C PRO A 265 -3.48 -15.36 -23.27
N LEU A 266 -2.72 -15.87 -22.30
CA LEU A 266 -3.12 -15.87 -20.88
C LEU A 266 -3.22 -14.43 -20.36
N ALA A 267 -2.21 -13.61 -20.64
CA ALA A 267 -2.17 -12.21 -20.23
C ALA A 267 -3.31 -11.40 -20.87
N ASP A 268 -3.66 -11.69 -22.13
CA ASP A 268 -4.77 -11.02 -22.80
C ASP A 268 -6.14 -11.47 -22.25
N ARG A 269 -6.30 -12.74 -21.86
CA ARG A 269 -7.50 -13.17 -21.11
C ARG A 269 -7.65 -12.41 -19.80
N LEU A 270 -6.60 -12.33 -18.98
CA LEU A 270 -6.64 -11.59 -17.71
C LEU A 270 -6.98 -10.10 -17.89
N LYS A 271 -6.52 -9.48 -18.99
CA LYS A 271 -6.88 -8.10 -19.32
C LYS A 271 -8.36 -7.98 -19.70
N ALA A 272 -8.90 -8.96 -20.42
CA ALA A 272 -10.27 -8.93 -20.92
C ALA A 272 -11.34 -9.18 -19.85
N ILE A 273 -11.01 -9.82 -18.71
CA ILE A 273 -12.00 -10.12 -17.67
C ILE A 273 -12.61 -8.81 -17.12
N PRO A 274 -13.92 -8.59 -17.23
CA PRO A 274 -14.55 -7.36 -16.75
C PRO A 274 -14.56 -7.30 -15.21
N VAL A 275 -14.76 -6.11 -14.64
CA VAL A 275 -14.71 -5.91 -13.18
C VAL A 275 -15.80 -6.70 -12.48
N GLU A 276 -16.96 -6.84 -13.10
CA GLU A 276 -18.14 -7.53 -12.60
C GLU A 276 -17.83 -9.01 -12.28
N GLN A 277 -17.02 -9.67 -13.11
CA GLN A 277 -16.62 -11.07 -12.92
C GLN A 277 -15.49 -11.24 -11.89
N LEU A 278 -14.65 -10.21 -11.68
CA LEU A 278 -13.53 -10.28 -10.73
C LEU A 278 -13.87 -9.79 -9.32
N ALA A 279 -14.80 -8.83 -9.20
CA ALA A 279 -15.10 -8.16 -7.94
C ALA A 279 -15.78 -9.05 -6.90
N GLY A 280 -16.23 -10.26 -7.28
CA GLY A 280 -16.64 -11.31 -6.35
C GLY A 280 -15.54 -11.72 -5.38
N TYR A 281 -14.27 -11.48 -5.74
CA TYR A 281 -13.11 -11.73 -4.88
C TYR A 281 -13.18 -10.97 -3.55
N LEU A 282 -13.54 -9.68 -3.56
CA LEU A 282 -13.69 -8.87 -2.34
C LEU A 282 -14.66 -9.53 -1.35
N ARG A 283 -15.81 -9.97 -1.85
CA ARG A 283 -16.81 -10.70 -1.05
C ARG A 283 -16.26 -12.02 -0.52
N ALA A 284 -15.57 -12.81 -1.35
CA ALA A 284 -15.02 -14.09 -0.91
C ALA A 284 -14.00 -13.94 0.23
N VAL A 285 -13.20 -12.87 0.21
CA VAL A 285 -12.24 -12.54 1.27
C VAL A 285 -12.97 -12.04 2.52
N LEU A 286 -13.83 -11.03 2.40
CA LEU A 286 -14.45 -10.39 3.57
C LEU A 286 -15.50 -11.28 4.25
N CYS A 287 -16.17 -12.16 3.51
CA CYS A 287 -17.04 -13.17 4.13
C CYS A 287 -16.25 -14.21 4.96
N GLN A 288 -14.94 -14.31 4.75
CA GLN A 288 -14.03 -15.17 5.49
C GLN A 288 -13.11 -14.40 6.44
N GLU A 289 -13.43 -13.15 6.78
CA GLU A 289 -12.60 -12.25 7.61
C GLU A 289 -11.97 -12.96 8.82
N ASN A 290 -12.78 -13.57 9.69
CA ASN A 290 -12.28 -14.25 10.89
C ASN A 290 -11.34 -15.42 10.56
N ALA A 291 -11.69 -16.23 9.57
CA ALA A 291 -10.89 -17.39 9.18
C ALA A 291 -9.57 -16.97 8.51
N TRP A 292 -9.59 -15.89 7.71
CA TRP A 292 -8.39 -15.34 7.08
C TRP A 292 -7.45 -14.75 8.14
N LEU A 293 -7.98 -13.92 9.06
CA LEU A 293 -7.20 -13.34 10.16
C LEU A 293 -6.61 -14.41 11.09
N GLN A 294 -7.39 -15.44 11.43
CA GLN A 294 -6.90 -16.57 12.22
C GLN A 294 -5.72 -17.25 11.51
N ARG A 295 -5.87 -17.63 10.24
CA ARG A 295 -4.79 -18.26 9.45
C ARG A 295 -3.56 -17.37 9.34
N TYR A 296 -3.76 -16.06 9.19
CA TYR A 296 -2.68 -15.07 9.15
C TYR A 296 -1.87 -15.08 10.46
N PHE A 297 -2.55 -14.91 11.60
CA PHE A 297 -1.87 -14.84 12.90
C PHE A 297 -1.28 -16.19 13.35
N GLU A 298 -1.87 -17.32 12.94
CA GLU A 298 -1.29 -18.65 13.14
C GLU A 298 -0.02 -18.86 12.31
N ALA A 299 0.01 -18.36 11.06
CA ALA A 299 1.15 -18.51 10.16
C ALA A 299 2.30 -17.54 10.46
N PHE A 300 2.00 -16.36 11.02
CA PHE A 300 2.98 -15.29 11.21
C PHE A 300 4.21 -15.69 12.02
N PRO A 301 4.10 -16.32 13.22
CA PRO A 301 5.28 -16.71 14.01
C PRO A 301 6.23 -17.65 13.28
N HIS A 302 5.69 -18.57 12.47
CA HIS A 302 6.50 -19.48 11.66
C HIS A 302 7.35 -18.72 10.63
N TYR A 303 6.74 -17.80 9.89
CA TYR A 303 7.47 -17.03 8.88
C TYR A 303 8.40 -16.00 9.50
N GLU A 304 8.01 -15.37 10.61
CA GLU A 304 8.90 -14.49 11.36
C GLU A 304 10.19 -15.23 11.77
N GLN A 305 10.06 -16.41 12.38
CA GLN A 305 11.22 -17.24 12.72
C GLN A 305 12.05 -17.60 11.48
N ARG A 306 11.41 -17.97 10.38
CA ARG A 306 12.09 -18.31 9.12
C ARG A 306 12.98 -17.16 8.63
N PHE A 307 12.43 -15.96 8.51
CA PHE A 307 13.18 -14.77 8.08
C PHE A 307 14.22 -14.32 9.13
N MET A 308 13.96 -14.49 10.43
CA MET A 308 14.95 -14.20 11.48
C MET A 308 16.19 -15.09 11.41
N THR A 309 16.00 -16.35 11.00
CA THR A 309 17.12 -17.32 10.85
C THR A 309 17.81 -17.25 9.50
N GLN A 310 17.35 -16.38 8.59
CA GLN A 310 17.96 -16.20 7.28
C GLN A 310 19.33 -15.54 7.39
N SER A 311 20.36 -16.20 6.87
CA SER A 311 21.69 -15.62 6.77
C SER A 311 21.69 -14.34 5.93
N GLY A 312 22.30 -13.28 6.46
CA GLY A 312 22.47 -12.02 5.75
C GLY A 312 21.29 -11.05 5.86
N VAL A 313 20.25 -11.33 6.66
CA VAL A 313 19.19 -10.38 7.02
C VAL A 313 19.20 -10.19 8.53
N SER A 314 19.45 -8.97 9.01
CA SER A 314 19.56 -8.66 10.45
C SER A 314 18.59 -7.57 10.90
N HIS A 315 18.11 -6.73 9.99
CA HIS A 315 17.22 -5.64 10.34
C HIS A 315 15.80 -6.17 10.63
N SER A 316 15.33 -5.98 11.86
CA SER A 316 14.05 -6.52 12.35
C SER A 316 12.84 -6.10 11.53
N ARG A 317 12.78 -4.87 11.01
CA ARG A 317 11.67 -4.45 10.13
C ARG A 317 11.68 -5.19 8.78
N ILE A 318 12.85 -5.56 8.23
CA ILE A 318 12.91 -6.31 6.97
C ILE A 318 12.32 -7.69 7.19
N VAL A 319 12.72 -8.37 8.27
CA VAL A 319 12.14 -9.65 8.72
C VAL A 319 10.62 -9.52 8.87
N LEU A 320 10.16 -8.55 9.66
CA LEU A 320 8.74 -8.31 9.93
C LEU A 320 7.96 -8.13 8.62
N CYS A 321 8.39 -7.23 7.73
CA CYS A 321 7.70 -6.92 6.49
C CYS A 321 7.52 -8.17 5.60
N HIS A 322 8.57 -8.96 5.42
CA HIS A 322 8.51 -10.14 4.56
C HIS A 322 7.72 -11.29 5.21
N ALA A 323 7.84 -11.46 6.53
CA ALA A 323 7.03 -12.41 7.30
C ALA A 323 5.53 -12.08 7.22
N GLN A 324 5.16 -10.80 7.31
CA GLN A 324 3.77 -10.36 7.18
C GLN A 324 3.20 -10.68 5.79
N VAL A 325 3.96 -10.47 4.70
CA VAL A 325 3.50 -10.82 3.35
C VAL A 325 3.38 -12.35 3.19
N MET A 326 4.29 -13.14 3.75
CA MET A 326 4.18 -14.61 3.72
C MET A 326 3.00 -15.15 4.55
N ALA A 327 2.73 -14.57 5.72
CA ALA A 327 1.55 -14.92 6.51
C ALA A 327 0.25 -14.61 5.74
N ALA A 328 0.21 -13.47 5.05
CA ALA A 328 -0.91 -13.12 4.18
C ALA A 328 -1.02 -14.03 2.96
N ALA A 329 0.10 -14.52 2.42
CA ALA A 329 0.10 -15.52 1.36
C ALA A 329 -0.51 -16.84 1.85
N LYS A 330 -0.12 -17.30 3.05
CA LYS A 330 -0.68 -18.54 3.63
C LYS A 330 -2.17 -18.43 3.90
N ALA A 331 -2.64 -17.29 4.40
CA ALA A 331 -4.07 -17.06 4.61
C ALA A 331 -4.85 -17.00 3.28
N THR A 332 -4.32 -16.28 2.29
CA THR A 332 -4.94 -16.09 0.97
C THR A 332 -4.97 -17.38 0.15
N GLN A 333 -3.99 -18.28 0.32
CA GLN A 333 -3.92 -19.58 -0.35
C GLN A 333 -5.26 -20.34 -0.29
N SER A 334 -5.95 -20.26 0.84
CA SER A 334 -7.21 -20.99 1.09
C SER A 334 -8.37 -20.63 0.13
N LEU A 335 -8.27 -19.51 -0.58
CA LEU A 335 -9.24 -19.10 -1.60
C LEU A 335 -9.02 -19.80 -2.94
N PHE A 336 -7.87 -20.44 -3.14
CA PHE A 336 -7.42 -20.95 -4.43
C PHE A 336 -6.98 -22.40 -4.32
N PRO A 337 -7.82 -23.38 -4.73
CA PRO A 337 -7.44 -24.79 -4.72
C PRO A 337 -6.17 -25.12 -5.51
N ALA A 338 -5.85 -24.32 -6.53
CA ALA A 338 -4.64 -24.47 -7.34
C ALA A 338 -3.38 -23.84 -6.73
N TRP A 339 -3.48 -23.14 -5.58
CA TRP A 339 -2.32 -22.59 -4.87
C TRP A 339 -1.76 -23.63 -3.89
N THR A 340 -0.70 -24.32 -4.31
CA THR A 340 -0.14 -25.44 -3.55
C THR A 340 0.87 -24.99 -2.49
N ASP A 341 1.18 -25.85 -1.53
CA ASP A 341 2.25 -25.59 -0.55
C ASP A 341 3.65 -25.48 -1.21
N ARG A 342 3.85 -26.14 -2.36
CA ARG A 342 5.07 -25.94 -3.17
C ARG A 342 5.17 -24.50 -3.67
N ASP A 343 4.05 -23.87 -3.98
CA ASP A 343 4.01 -22.48 -4.46
C ASP A 343 4.31 -21.52 -3.33
N LEU A 344 3.80 -21.80 -2.13
CA LEU A 344 4.19 -21.07 -0.92
C LEU A 344 5.67 -21.20 -0.62
N GLU A 345 6.24 -22.40 -0.74
CA GLU A 345 7.67 -22.60 -0.52
C GLU A 345 8.51 -21.84 -1.56
N SER A 346 8.06 -21.82 -2.81
CA SER A 346 8.71 -21.06 -3.89
C SER A 346 8.63 -19.55 -3.63
N LEU A 347 7.47 -19.08 -3.17
CA LEU A 347 7.24 -17.69 -2.78
C LEU A 347 8.10 -17.28 -1.58
N ALA A 348 8.24 -18.17 -0.58
CA ALA A 348 9.07 -17.92 0.59
C ALA A 348 10.52 -17.67 0.18
N ARG A 349 11.11 -18.54 -0.66
CA ARG A 349 12.47 -18.37 -1.19
C ARG A 349 12.64 -17.09 -1.99
N HIS A 350 11.63 -16.74 -2.79
CA HIS A 350 11.64 -15.48 -3.53
C HIS A 350 11.66 -14.27 -2.60
N LEU A 351 10.84 -14.27 -1.55
CA LEU A 351 10.83 -13.18 -0.57
C LEU A 351 12.06 -13.17 0.34
N GLU A 352 12.68 -14.32 0.62
CA GLU A 352 14.00 -14.40 1.29
C GLU A 352 15.07 -13.69 0.45
N ALA A 353 15.10 -13.93 -0.86
CA ALA A 353 15.99 -13.21 -1.76
C ALA A 353 15.72 -11.70 -1.76
N ARG A 354 14.45 -11.27 -1.75
CA ARG A 354 14.09 -9.84 -1.68
C ARG A 354 14.44 -9.20 -0.34
N ALA A 355 14.31 -9.92 0.76
CA ALA A 355 14.75 -9.48 2.07
C ALA A 355 16.26 -9.25 2.11
N LEU A 356 17.03 -10.15 1.50
CA LEU A 356 18.49 -10.04 1.39
C LEU A 356 18.88 -8.84 0.52
N ASP A 357 18.28 -8.70 -0.66
CA ASP A 357 18.49 -7.54 -1.54
C ASP A 357 18.24 -6.23 -0.77
N ARG A 358 17.15 -6.18 -0.01
CA ARG A 358 16.78 -5.00 0.77
C ARG A 358 17.77 -4.71 1.90
N GLN A 359 18.24 -5.73 2.62
CA GLN A 359 19.28 -5.57 3.65
C GLN A 359 20.56 -4.99 3.03
N GLN A 360 20.96 -5.48 1.86
CA GLN A 360 22.13 -5.01 1.15
C GLN A 360 21.96 -3.55 0.69
N SER A 361 20.79 -3.18 0.15
CA SER A 361 20.49 -1.80 -0.24
C SER A 361 20.62 -0.82 0.93
N CYS A 362 20.14 -1.19 2.12
CA CYS A 362 20.26 -0.35 3.31
C CYS A 362 21.73 -0.13 3.72
N THR A 363 22.59 -1.13 3.53
CA THR A 363 24.04 -1.00 3.82
C THR A 363 24.83 -0.29 2.72
N ALA A 364 24.33 -0.30 1.49
CA ALA A 364 25.01 0.24 0.32
C ALA A 364 24.92 1.78 0.20
N GLU A 365 24.10 2.46 1.02
CA GLU A 365 23.99 3.93 1.07
C GLU A 365 25.31 4.63 1.44
N ASN A 366 26.32 3.90 1.90
CA ASN A 366 27.68 4.42 1.99
C ASN A 366 28.43 4.47 0.65
N LYS A 367 27.83 4.17 -0.52
CA LYS A 367 28.54 4.23 -1.81
C LYS A 367 28.71 5.65 -2.35
N THR A 368 27.73 6.54 -2.16
CA THR A 368 27.88 7.95 -2.53
C THR A 368 28.83 8.67 -1.58
N ALA A 369 28.76 8.36 -0.27
CA ALA A 369 29.74 8.82 0.71
C ALA A 369 31.14 8.23 0.43
N ALA A 370 31.25 6.95 0.10
CA ALA A 370 32.53 6.33 -0.25
C ALA A 370 33.10 6.87 -1.57
N GLN A 371 32.26 7.14 -2.59
CA GLN A 371 32.68 7.82 -3.81
C GLN A 371 33.07 9.28 -3.54
N PHE A 372 32.31 10.00 -2.71
CA PHE A 372 32.66 11.35 -2.28
C PHE A 372 34.00 11.38 -1.54
N TRP A 373 34.21 10.47 -0.58
CA TRP A 373 35.47 10.34 0.15
C TRP A 373 36.61 9.86 -0.76
N GLN A 374 36.37 8.95 -1.71
CA GLN A 374 37.37 8.57 -2.72
C GLN A 374 37.77 9.75 -3.60
N ILE A 375 36.79 10.56 -4.07
CA ILE A 375 37.05 11.76 -4.86
C ILE A 375 37.76 12.82 -4.01
N TYR A 376 37.34 13.02 -2.76
CA TYR A 376 37.96 13.94 -1.81
C TYR A 376 39.41 13.55 -1.50
N HIS A 377 39.67 12.28 -1.22
CA HIS A 377 41.02 11.75 -1.00
C HIS A 377 41.87 11.88 -2.27
N TYR A 378 41.34 11.53 -3.44
CA TYR A 378 42.02 11.70 -4.73
C TYR A 378 42.38 13.17 -5.02
N LEU A 379 41.49 14.12 -4.72
CA LEU A 379 41.74 15.55 -4.93
C LEU A 379 42.72 16.13 -3.90
N ASN A 380 42.74 15.63 -2.67
CA ASN A 380 43.67 16.09 -1.64
C ASN A 380 45.06 15.44 -1.74
N GLU A 381 45.16 14.21 -2.24
CA GLU A 381 46.43 13.56 -2.58
C GLU A 381 47.11 14.21 -3.80
N GLN A 382 46.38 15.01 -4.59
CA GLN A 382 46.92 15.84 -5.67
C GLN A 382 47.28 17.28 -5.24
N THR A 383 47.59 17.51 -3.96
CA THR A 383 48.31 18.73 -3.59
C THR A 383 49.71 18.70 -4.21
N VAL A 384 49.81 19.47 -5.29
CA VAL A 384 50.94 19.60 -6.22
C VAL A 384 52.25 19.90 -5.48
N THR A 385 53.19 18.94 -5.48
CA THR A 385 54.61 19.24 -5.35
C THR A 385 55.06 19.97 -6.62
N VAL A 386 55.18 21.29 -6.54
CA VAL A 386 55.91 22.08 -7.54
C VAL A 386 57.39 22.06 -7.12
N THR A 387 58.21 21.28 -7.81
CA THR A 387 59.67 21.38 -7.72
C THR A 387 60.15 22.46 -8.68
N ASP A 388 60.47 23.65 -8.15
CA ASP A 388 61.30 24.63 -8.84
C ASP A 388 62.79 24.35 -8.59
N SER A 389 63.65 24.77 -9.52
CA SER A 389 65.07 24.40 -9.62
C SER A 389 66.00 24.91 -8.52
N ASP A 390 65.49 25.50 -7.43
CA ASP A 390 66.30 26.11 -6.35
C ASP A 390 66.04 25.55 -4.93
N GLY A 391 65.40 24.38 -4.81
CA GLY A 391 65.33 23.61 -3.55
C GLY A 391 63.92 23.41 -2.98
N GLU A 392 63.72 22.30 -2.26
CA GLU A 392 62.41 21.87 -1.74
C GLU A 392 61.87 22.82 -0.65
N THR A 393 60.74 23.46 -0.92
CA THR A 393 59.91 24.14 0.09
C THR A 393 58.58 23.43 0.27
N HIS A 394 58.36 22.89 1.48
CA HIS A 394 57.06 22.37 1.90
C HIS A 394 56.12 23.53 2.26
N HIS A 395 55.02 23.68 1.53
CA HIS A 395 53.93 24.57 1.94
C HIS A 395 52.90 23.79 2.78
N GLU A 396 52.88 24.04 4.09
CA GLU A 396 51.73 23.66 4.93
C GLU A 396 50.52 24.55 4.61
N PRO A 397 49.30 23.99 4.51
CA PRO A 397 48.11 24.78 4.34
C PRO A 397 47.81 25.53 5.64
N THR A 398 47.84 26.85 5.56
CA THR A 398 47.40 27.75 6.64
C THR A 398 45.93 27.47 6.96
N ARG A 399 45.66 27.03 8.19
CA ARG A 399 44.31 27.03 8.78
C ARG A 399 43.80 28.47 8.78
N ARG A 400 42.77 28.75 7.98
CA ARG A 400 41.93 29.94 8.20
C ARG A 400 40.95 29.65 9.34
N SER A 401 40.93 30.57 10.30
CA SER A 401 40.02 30.67 11.44
C SER A 401 38.56 30.74 11.03
#